data_AF-A0A2N5IB33-F1
#
_entry.id   AF-A0A2N5IB33-F1
#
_cell.length_a   1.000
_cell.length_b   1.000
_cell.length_c   1.000
_cell.angle_alpha   90.00
_cell.angle_beta   90.00
_cell.angle_gamma   90.00
#
_symmetry.space_group_name_H-M   'P 1'
#
loop_
_entity.id
_entity.type
_entity.pdbx_description
1 polymer ?
#
loop_
_entity_poly.entity_id
_entity_poly.type
_entity_poly.pdbx_seq_one_letter_code
_entity_poly.pdbx_strand_id
1 'polypeptide(L)'
;MKSKKFTKVMLSAVVLSTPFLGLNIDKAHAIENQVWSFNYTGGYKAFTAPYTGTYKLETWGAEGGGVRLSGNTASGTGGKGGYATGEITLQAGQTIYVYVGGAGSSSNSGVASGGYNGGGSGYASQAGEPGNGGGGATDIRTVPNNAPLNTSSLQSRLIVAGGGGGAGEDPGDQYGDGGGIIGTNNYYPGTQISAGTNGTLGAGASTGNGDGGGGGGGYYGGGTTSSTTVGADTQGGGGGSSFIGKLANAQTIAGNSTMPSPTGGTQVGQLGNGSAKITLLTVVNVNQHTTKVVGTFEATTLNVALPATSSFLYNPNNRQFTAQNMAVTSDTNAPIYMKLSSIGVADESTWKPSLTAPTTYSEEQWNNLTKVQTEANVALGVSALEGSNWLRGVENNGLWSTSPDNVKKLGVLRTKSQVEVRPTLKAGTAVPMGKILTSNYVFEFGLE
;
A
#
# COMPACT_ATOMS: atom_id res chain seq x y z
N MET A 1 -4.15 -9.22 -48.55
CA MET A 1 -3.84 -7.92 -47.90
C MET A 1 -5.04 -7.57 -47.01
N LYS A 2 -4.97 -7.75 -45.68
CA LYS A 2 -4.63 -6.73 -44.66
C LYS A 2 -5.46 -5.44 -44.86
N SER A 3 -6.34 -4.96 -43.96
CA SER A 3 -6.31 -4.95 -42.48
C SER A 3 -7.70 -4.79 -41.81
N LYS A 4 -7.87 -5.41 -40.64
CA LYS A 4 -8.84 -5.03 -39.57
C LYS A 4 -8.46 -3.68 -38.93
N LYS A 5 -9.42 -2.96 -38.32
CA LYS A 5 -9.30 -2.34 -36.98
C LYS A 5 -10.66 -1.86 -36.40
N PHE A 6 -10.98 -2.34 -35.20
CA PHE A 6 -11.94 -1.81 -34.21
C PHE A 6 -11.27 -0.75 -33.33
N THR A 7 -12.06 0.11 -32.65
CA THR A 7 -11.81 0.61 -31.26
C THR A 7 -13.14 1.20 -30.75
N LYS A 8 -13.78 0.81 -29.63
CA LYS A 8 -13.34 0.55 -28.24
C LYS A 8 -12.62 1.77 -27.64
N VAL A 9 -13.24 2.45 -26.67
CA VAL A 9 -12.52 3.38 -25.78
C VAL A 9 -12.54 2.78 -24.37
N MET A 10 -11.38 2.32 -23.91
CA MET A 10 -10.97 2.44 -22.52
C MET A 10 -9.73 3.33 -22.52
N LEU A 11 -9.74 4.42 -21.77
CA LEU A 11 -8.58 4.84 -20.96
C LEU A 11 -9.07 5.71 -19.80
N SER A 12 -8.58 5.35 -18.62
CA SER A 12 -8.94 5.84 -17.29
C SER A 12 -8.44 7.24 -16.99
N ALA A 13 -9.27 8.06 -16.34
CA ALA A 13 -8.88 9.06 -15.35
C ALA A 13 -10.06 9.36 -14.42
N VAL A 14 -9.75 9.39 -13.12
CA VAL A 14 -10.62 9.50 -11.96
C VAL A 14 -11.13 10.93 -11.78
N VAL A 15 -12.42 11.09 -11.42
CA VAL A 15 -12.87 12.03 -10.39
C VAL A 15 -13.99 11.35 -9.60
N LEU A 16 -13.67 10.86 -8.41
CA LEU A 16 -14.67 10.59 -7.39
C LEU A 16 -15.11 11.93 -6.79
N SER A 17 -16.41 12.22 -6.85
CA SER A 17 -17.04 13.14 -5.90
C SER A 17 -18.34 12.54 -5.42
N THR A 18 -18.24 11.71 -4.38
CA THR A 18 -19.39 11.42 -3.51
C THR A 18 -18.98 11.63 -2.06
N PRO A 19 -19.79 12.32 -1.25
CA PRO A 19 -19.53 12.43 0.17
C PRO A 19 -19.68 11.05 0.82
N PHE A 20 -18.60 10.64 1.48
CA PHE A 20 -18.56 9.79 2.67
C PHE A 20 -19.82 8.94 2.94
N LEU A 21 -19.81 7.69 2.47
CA LEU A 21 -20.45 6.58 3.17
C LEU A 21 -19.37 5.52 3.34
N GLY A 22 -18.79 5.47 4.54
CA GLY A 22 -17.62 4.65 4.85
C GLY A 22 -17.89 3.16 4.73
N LEU A 23 -17.63 2.60 3.55
CA LEU A 23 -17.22 1.21 3.42
C LEU A 23 -15.72 1.16 3.73
N ASN A 24 -15.35 0.55 4.85
CA ASN A 24 -13.95 0.32 5.24
C ASN A 24 -13.26 -0.68 4.28
N ILE A 25 -12.93 -0.27 3.06
CA ILE A 25 -12.08 -1.05 2.14
C ILE A 25 -10.59 -0.72 2.34
N ASP A 26 -10.27 0.40 3.00
CA ASP A 26 -8.88 0.81 3.24
C ASP A 26 -8.13 -0.05 4.28
N LYS A 27 -8.82 -0.89 5.06
CA LYS A 27 -8.13 -1.73 6.06
C LYS A 27 -7.41 -2.93 5.47
N ALA A 28 -7.72 -3.38 4.25
CA ALA A 28 -7.04 -4.53 3.66
C ALA A 28 -5.66 -4.17 3.08
N HIS A 29 -5.47 -2.93 2.59
CA HIS A 29 -4.16 -2.42 2.14
C HIS A 29 -3.35 -1.71 3.24
N ALA A 30 -3.95 -1.39 4.38
CA ALA A 30 -3.26 -0.75 5.50
C ALA A 30 -2.55 -1.73 6.47
N ILE A 31 -2.54 -3.03 6.19
CA ILE A 31 -1.91 -4.04 7.08
C ILE A 31 -0.44 -4.30 6.69
N GLU A 32 -0.08 -4.10 5.42
CA GLU A 32 1.30 -4.26 4.95
C GLU A 32 2.16 -3.04 5.33
N ASN A 33 3.45 -3.26 5.57
CA ASN A 33 4.42 -2.30 6.11
C ASN A 33 4.18 -1.87 7.58
N GLN A 34 3.43 -2.63 8.37
CA GLN A 34 3.41 -2.43 9.81
C GLN A 34 4.81 -2.73 10.40
N VAL A 35 5.30 -1.81 11.22
CA VAL A 35 6.64 -1.84 11.81
C VAL A 35 6.56 -1.96 13.33
N TRP A 36 7.33 -2.88 13.90
CA TRP A 36 7.58 -2.97 15.33
C TRP A 36 9.06 -2.78 15.60
N SER A 37 9.41 -1.77 16.40
CA SER A 37 10.78 -1.47 16.80
C SER A 37 11.02 -1.91 18.24
N PHE A 38 12.20 -2.49 18.49
CA PHE A 38 12.61 -3.02 19.78
C PHE A 38 13.93 -2.36 20.20
N ASN A 39 13.89 -1.69 21.35
CA ASN A 39 15.04 -1.08 21.98
C ASN A 39 15.55 -1.96 23.14
N TYR A 40 16.78 -1.73 23.57
CA TYR A 40 17.37 -2.44 24.70
C TYR A 40 16.59 -2.21 26.01
N THR A 41 16.35 -3.30 26.75
CA THR A 41 15.64 -3.27 28.04
C THR A 41 16.25 -4.17 29.12
N GLY A 42 17.38 -4.83 28.86
CA GLY A 42 18.00 -5.80 29.79
C GLY A 42 17.34 -7.18 29.83
N GLY A 43 16.35 -7.43 28.97
CA GLY A 43 15.65 -8.70 28.85
C GLY A 43 15.06 -8.87 27.45
N TYR A 44 14.52 -10.05 27.15
CA TYR A 44 13.85 -10.27 25.87
C TYR A 44 12.48 -9.61 25.81
N LYS A 45 12.00 -9.36 24.59
CA LYS A 45 10.61 -8.98 24.30
C LYS A 45 9.97 -10.02 23.40
N ALA A 46 8.77 -10.45 23.75
CA ALA A 46 7.97 -11.33 22.90
C ALA A 46 7.31 -10.52 21.79
N PHE A 47 7.43 -11.00 20.56
CA PHE A 47 6.64 -10.55 19.42
C PHE A 47 5.73 -11.69 18.98
N THR A 48 4.43 -11.44 19.02
CA THR A 48 3.42 -12.39 18.52
C THR A 48 2.90 -11.86 17.20
N ALA A 49 3.09 -12.63 16.13
CA ALA A 49 2.68 -12.25 14.79
C ALA A 49 1.16 -12.04 14.75
N PRO A 50 0.67 -10.81 14.47
CA PRO A 50 -0.77 -10.56 14.44
C PRO A 50 -1.46 -11.22 13.24
N TYR A 51 -0.71 -11.44 12.16
CA TYR A 51 -1.20 -12.02 10.92
C TYR A 51 -0.25 -13.12 10.44
N THR A 52 -0.78 -14.11 9.73
CA THR A 52 0.09 -14.99 8.95
C THR A 52 0.63 -14.19 7.78
N GLY A 53 1.93 -14.25 7.55
CA GLY A 53 2.55 -13.39 6.56
C GLY A 53 4.06 -13.51 6.52
N THR A 54 4.67 -12.82 5.57
CA THR A 54 6.12 -12.68 5.49
C THR A 54 6.54 -11.43 6.26
N TYR A 55 7.47 -11.61 7.18
CA TYR A 55 8.04 -10.58 8.03
C TYR A 55 9.51 -10.39 7.71
N LYS A 56 9.93 -9.14 7.50
CA LYS A 56 11.33 -8.75 7.50
C LYS A 56 11.80 -8.59 8.94
N LEU A 57 12.89 -9.27 9.28
CA LEU A 57 13.60 -9.15 10.53
C LEU A 57 14.87 -8.33 10.28
N GLU A 58 15.11 -7.31 11.09
CA GLU A 58 16.32 -6.50 11.05
C GLU A 58 16.87 -6.39 12.48
N THR A 59 18.19 -6.57 12.62
CA THR A 59 18.88 -6.58 13.92
C THR A 59 20.19 -5.83 13.81
N TRP A 60 20.54 -5.08 14.87
CA TRP A 60 21.77 -4.33 15.01
C TRP A 60 22.42 -4.69 16.34
N GLY A 61 23.66 -5.19 16.33
CA GLY A 61 24.41 -5.50 17.55
C GLY A 61 24.80 -4.24 18.31
N ALA A 62 25.19 -4.35 19.58
CA ALA A 62 25.60 -3.20 20.37
C ALA A 62 27.09 -2.87 20.20
N GLU A 63 27.47 -1.63 20.51
CA GLU A 63 28.88 -1.24 20.56
C GLU A 63 29.58 -1.71 21.84
N GLY A 64 30.88 -1.94 21.75
CA GLY A 64 31.74 -2.16 22.90
C GLY A 64 32.07 -0.86 23.65
N GLY A 65 32.41 -1.00 24.94
CA GLY A 65 32.92 0.06 25.78
C GLY A 65 34.20 0.68 25.20
N GLY A 66 34.49 1.91 25.59
CA GLY A 66 35.65 2.67 25.13
C GLY A 66 35.38 4.17 25.17
N VAL A 67 36.31 4.94 24.62
CA VAL A 67 36.30 6.41 24.72
C VAL A 67 34.98 7.06 24.27
N ARG A 68 34.27 6.48 23.29
CA ARG A 68 32.98 7.00 22.80
C ARG A 68 31.87 6.97 23.85
N LEU A 69 31.90 5.97 24.74
CA LEU A 69 30.89 5.77 25.78
C LEU A 69 31.31 6.35 27.13
N SER A 70 32.60 6.27 27.46
CA SER A 70 33.11 6.64 28.78
C SER A 70 33.63 8.07 28.85
N GLY A 71 34.07 8.64 27.73
CA GLY A 71 34.83 9.90 27.70
C GLY A 71 36.24 9.80 28.29
N ASN A 72 36.70 8.62 28.72
CA ASN A 72 38.08 8.43 29.19
C ASN A 72 39.01 8.39 27.98
N THR A 73 39.86 9.40 27.84
CA THR A 73 40.80 9.53 26.72
C THR A 73 41.99 8.58 26.77
N ALA A 74 42.21 7.88 27.90
CA ALA A 74 43.14 6.75 27.95
C ALA A 74 42.58 5.55 27.17
N SER A 75 41.25 5.34 27.19
CA SER A 75 40.66 4.21 26.48
C SER A 75 40.84 4.32 24.97
N GLY A 76 41.08 3.17 24.35
CA GLY A 76 40.89 3.01 22.92
C GLY A 76 39.43 3.22 22.47
N THR A 77 39.20 3.03 21.18
CA THR A 77 37.85 3.07 20.61
C THR A 77 37.20 1.69 20.65
N GLY A 78 35.97 1.60 21.14
CA GLY A 78 35.23 0.33 21.12
C GLY A 78 34.79 -0.07 19.71
N GLY A 79 34.62 -1.35 19.45
CA GLY A 79 34.04 -1.84 18.21
C GLY A 79 32.57 -1.49 18.08
N LYS A 80 32.11 -1.20 16.87
CA LYS A 80 30.69 -0.95 16.57
C LYS A 80 29.94 -2.25 16.36
N GLY A 81 28.64 -2.25 16.63
CA GLY A 81 27.79 -3.40 16.34
C GLY A 81 27.53 -3.57 14.84
N GLY A 82 27.36 -4.82 14.40
CA GLY A 82 27.01 -5.15 13.01
C GLY A 82 25.51 -5.14 12.77
N TYR A 83 25.12 -5.54 11.56
CA TYR A 83 23.73 -5.63 11.11
C TYR A 83 23.43 -7.01 10.51
N ALA A 84 22.20 -7.48 10.71
CA ALA A 84 21.68 -8.64 10.00
C ALA A 84 20.20 -8.43 9.64
N THR A 85 19.83 -8.87 8.44
CA THR A 85 18.45 -8.88 7.95
C THR A 85 18.09 -10.22 7.31
N GLY A 86 16.80 -10.54 7.31
CA GLY A 86 16.23 -11.64 6.54
C GLY A 86 14.72 -11.69 6.67
N GLU A 87 14.09 -12.52 5.85
CA GLU A 87 12.64 -12.66 5.79
C GLU A 87 12.20 -14.05 6.27
N ILE A 88 11.11 -14.08 7.03
CA ILE A 88 10.50 -15.30 7.56
C ILE A 88 8.99 -15.26 7.39
N THR A 89 8.38 -16.41 7.08
CA THR A 89 6.93 -16.56 7.18
C THR A 89 6.55 -16.97 8.59
N LEU A 90 5.71 -16.18 9.25
CA LEU A 90 5.13 -16.51 10.56
C LEU A 90 3.64 -16.77 10.41
N GLN A 91 3.10 -17.64 11.26
CA GLN A 91 1.65 -17.82 11.41
C GLN A 91 1.06 -16.81 12.38
N ALA A 92 -0.20 -16.41 12.19
CA ALA A 92 -0.92 -15.60 13.16
C ALA A 92 -0.91 -16.30 14.53
N GLY A 93 -0.56 -15.56 15.58
CA GLY A 93 -0.39 -16.09 16.93
C GLY A 93 0.95 -16.77 17.20
N GLN A 94 1.82 -16.96 16.19
CA GLN A 94 3.17 -17.47 16.40
C GLN A 94 4.03 -16.42 17.10
N THR A 95 4.72 -16.83 18.17
CA THR A 95 5.59 -15.95 18.95
C THR A 95 7.06 -16.21 18.65
N ILE A 96 7.82 -15.13 18.50
CA ILE A 96 9.28 -15.10 18.47
C ILE A 96 9.78 -14.09 19.51
N TYR A 97 11.04 -14.20 19.91
CA TYR A 97 11.58 -13.48 21.07
C TYR A 97 12.80 -12.67 20.66
N VAL A 98 12.74 -11.37 20.90
CA VAL A 98 13.76 -10.39 20.49
C VAL A 98 14.67 -10.10 21.69
N TYR A 99 15.96 -10.37 21.54
CA TYR A 99 17.01 -10.06 22.51
C TYR A 99 17.84 -8.94 21.94
N VAL A 100 17.68 -7.73 22.48
CA VAL A 100 18.44 -6.57 22.01
C VAL A 100 19.71 -6.46 22.84
N GLY A 101 20.87 -6.36 22.19
CA GLY A 101 22.17 -6.25 22.85
C GLY A 101 22.33 -4.97 23.64
N GLY A 102 22.93 -5.05 24.82
CA GLY A 102 23.36 -3.89 25.59
C GLY A 102 24.75 -3.43 25.18
N ALA A 103 25.02 -2.12 25.25
CA ALA A 103 26.37 -1.59 25.08
C ALA A 103 27.31 -2.09 26.17
N GLY A 104 28.59 -2.26 25.83
CA GLY A 104 29.62 -2.56 26.81
C GLY A 104 29.86 -1.38 27.76
N SER A 105 30.17 -1.66 29.03
CA SER A 105 30.55 -0.63 30.00
C SER A 105 32.04 -0.34 29.96
N SER A 106 32.47 0.77 30.54
CA SER A 106 33.89 1.06 30.81
C SER A 106 34.11 1.24 32.30
N SER A 107 35.32 0.94 32.78
CA SER A 107 35.73 1.17 34.16
C SER A 107 37.13 1.77 34.22
N ASN A 108 37.36 2.58 35.26
CA ASN A 108 38.67 3.13 35.61
C ASN A 108 39.34 2.34 36.75
N SER A 109 38.64 1.37 37.34
CA SER A 109 39.19 0.44 38.32
C SER A 109 38.25 -0.76 38.49
N GLY A 110 38.78 -1.97 38.42
CA GLY A 110 38.01 -3.21 38.47
C GLY A 110 37.28 -3.53 37.18
N VAL A 111 36.24 -4.36 37.29
CA VAL A 111 35.54 -4.96 36.15
C VAL A 111 34.71 -3.93 35.38
N ALA A 112 34.91 -3.88 34.06
CA ALA A 112 34.04 -3.23 33.11
C ALA A 112 33.08 -4.25 32.50
N SER A 113 31.82 -4.22 32.92
CA SER A 113 30.84 -5.24 32.53
C SER A 113 30.60 -5.28 31.03
N GLY A 114 30.57 -6.49 30.49
CA GLY A 114 30.10 -6.73 29.12
C GLY A 114 28.63 -6.40 28.94
N GLY A 115 28.26 -6.08 27.70
CA GLY A 115 26.91 -5.76 27.29
C GLY A 115 25.97 -6.97 27.37
N TYR A 116 24.70 -6.71 27.71
CA TYR A 116 23.67 -7.74 27.77
C TYR A 116 23.56 -8.52 26.46
N ASN A 117 23.28 -9.83 26.56
CA ASN A 117 23.28 -10.78 25.45
C ASN A 117 24.69 -11.09 24.89
N GLY A 118 25.64 -11.29 25.81
CA GLY A 118 26.88 -11.99 25.53
C GLY A 118 28.11 -11.14 25.28
N GLY A 119 28.13 -9.86 25.66
CA GLY A 119 29.38 -9.11 25.73
C GLY A 119 30.28 -9.67 26.83
N GLY A 120 31.57 -9.85 26.54
CA GLY A 120 32.58 -10.20 27.54
C GLY A 120 33.00 -8.99 28.37
N SER A 121 33.48 -9.19 29.59
CA SER A 121 33.90 -8.10 30.47
C SER A 121 35.37 -7.74 30.24
N GLY A 122 35.68 -6.45 30.34
CA GLY A 122 37.05 -5.95 30.47
C GLY A 122 37.41 -5.73 31.94
N TYR A 123 38.65 -5.33 32.20
CA TYR A 123 39.13 -5.01 33.54
C TYR A 123 40.07 -3.80 33.49
N ALA A 124 40.10 -3.03 34.57
CA ALA A 124 40.93 -1.85 34.73
C ALA A 124 41.75 -1.94 36.01
N SER A 125 43.07 -1.92 35.94
CA SER A 125 43.92 -1.79 37.12
C SER A 125 43.86 -0.37 37.69
N GLN A 126 43.74 0.63 36.80
CA GLN A 126 43.71 2.05 37.14
C GLN A 126 43.11 2.91 36.02
N ALA A 127 42.92 4.21 36.27
CA ALA A 127 42.25 5.11 35.32
C ALA A 127 43.03 5.33 34.01
N GLY A 128 44.36 5.21 34.07
CA GLY A 128 45.25 5.25 32.90
C GLY A 128 45.29 3.93 32.12
N GLU A 129 44.78 2.84 32.71
CA GLU A 129 44.69 1.51 32.10
C GLU A 129 43.23 1.01 32.16
N PRO A 130 42.31 1.71 31.46
CA PRO A 130 40.89 1.47 31.58
C PRO A 130 40.45 0.14 30.98
N GLY A 131 39.45 -0.45 31.61
CA GLY A 131 38.79 -1.67 31.16
C GLY A 131 37.53 -1.36 30.38
N ASN A 132 37.27 -2.16 29.34
CA ASN A 132 36.11 -1.95 28.47
C ASN A 132 35.42 -3.29 28.16
N GLY A 133 34.15 -3.42 28.53
CA GLY A 133 33.34 -4.58 28.16
C GLY A 133 32.99 -4.58 26.66
N GLY A 134 32.85 -5.76 26.07
CA GLY A 134 32.31 -5.92 24.72
C GLY A 134 30.80 -5.66 24.68
N GLY A 135 30.30 -5.21 23.53
CA GLY A 135 28.88 -5.04 23.26
C GLY A 135 28.19 -6.38 23.05
N GLY A 136 26.93 -6.46 23.45
CA GLY A 136 26.11 -7.65 23.27
C GLY A 136 25.56 -7.82 21.85
N ALA A 137 25.22 -9.06 21.51
CA ALA A 137 24.54 -9.37 20.26
C ALA A 137 23.08 -8.93 20.30
N THR A 138 22.51 -8.61 19.13
CA THR A 138 21.04 -8.54 18.99
C THR A 138 20.56 -9.71 18.15
N ASP A 139 19.62 -10.49 18.67
CA ASP A 139 19.12 -11.68 17.99
C ASP A 139 17.62 -11.89 18.19
N ILE A 140 17.05 -12.76 17.35
CA ILE A 140 15.65 -13.18 17.42
C ILE A 140 15.61 -14.70 17.49
N ARG A 141 14.80 -15.24 18.41
CA ARG A 141 14.77 -16.64 18.81
C ARG A 141 13.35 -17.22 18.78
N THR A 142 13.23 -18.54 18.68
CA THR A 142 11.94 -19.24 18.87
C THR A 142 11.76 -19.81 20.28
N VAL A 143 12.83 -19.93 21.07
CA VAL A 143 12.79 -20.41 22.45
C VAL A 143 13.31 -19.31 23.40
N PRO A 144 12.49 -18.80 24.34
CA PRO A 144 12.91 -17.78 25.27
C PRO A 144 13.62 -18.38 26.49
N ASN A 145 14.45 -17.56 27.11
CA ASN A 145 15.02 -17.75 28.43
C ASN A 145 15.43 -16.39 29.00
N ASN A 146 15.23 -16.18 30.31
CA ASN A 146 15.69 -14.96 30.98
C ASN A 146 17.22 -14.87 31.05
N ALA A 147 17.91 -16.02 31.06
CA ALA A 147 19.34 -16.09 30.87
C ALA A 147 19.66 -16.08 29.36
N PRO A 148 20.22 -14.98 28.81
CA PRO A 148 20.41 -14.83 27.38
C PRO A 148 21.40 -15.83 26.77
N LEU A 149 22.22 -16.48 27.59
CA LEU A 149 23.22 -17.48 27.17
C LEU A 149 22.75 -18.93 27.40
N ASN A 150 21.48 -19.15 27.70
CA ASN A 150 20.93 -20.50 27.80
C ASN A 150 21.07 -21.26 26.47
N THR A 151 21.62 -22.48 26.50
CA THR A 151 21.94 -23.28 25.32
C THR A 151 20.73 -23.53 24.41
N SER A 152 19.59 -23.95 24.96
CA SER A 152 18.39 -24.23 24.17
C SER A 152 17.85 -22.96 23.50
N SER A 153 17.90 -21.83 24.20
CA SER A 153 17.54 -20.53 23.62
C SER A 153 18.52 -20.13 22.50
N LEU A 154 19.83 -20.21 22.73
CA LEU A 154 20.87 -19.89 21.74
C LEU A 154 20.79 -20.75 20.47
N GLN A 155 20.45 -22.03 20.59
CA GLN A 155 20.26 -22.93 19.45
C GLN A 155 19.02 -22.60 18.61
N SER A 156 18.08 -21.84 19.17
CA SER A 156 16.83 -21.44 18.52
C SER A 156 16.90 -20.10 17.76
N ARG A 157 18.10 -19.51 17.67
CA ARG A 157 18.34 -18.22 17.00
C ARG A 157 18.00 -18.32 15.52
N LEU A 158 17.16 -17.40 15.05
CA LEU A 158 16.78 -17.22 13.65
C LEU A 158 17.75 -16.27 12.93
N ILE A 159 18.18 -15.22 13.64
CA ILE A 159 19.07 -14.18 13.12
C ILE A 159 19.86 -13.56 14.27
N VAL A 160 21.12 -13.21 14.02
CA VAL A 160 22.02 -12.56 14.98
C VAL A 160 22.79 -11.45 14.29
N ALA A 161 22.80 -10.27 14.89
CA ALA A 161 23.75 -9.21 14.61
C ALA A 161 24.79 -9.16 15.73
N GLY A 162 26.07 -9.35 15.37
CA GLY A 162 27.17 -9.38 16.34
C GLY A 162 27.43 -8.01 16.97
N GLY A 163 27.76 -8.01 18.27
CA GLY A 163 28.23 -6.84 19.00
C GLY A 163 29.74 -6.62 18.82
N GLY A 164 30.18 -5.37 18.96
CA GLY A 164 31.59 -5.02 18.89
C GLY A 164 32.34 -5.37 20.18
N GLY A 165 33.65 -5.64 20.08
CA GLY A 165 34.53 -5.81 21.23
C GLY A 165 34.81 -4.49 21.94
N GLY A 166 35.14 -4.58 23.23
CA GLY A 166 35.57 -3.44 24.03
C GLY A 166 36.92 -2.91 23.58
N ALA A 167 37.15 -1.63 23.80
CA ALA A 167 38.42 -0.98 23.53
C ALA A 167 39.57 -1.54 24.37
N GLY A 168 40.78 -1.42 23.86
CA GLY A 168 41.98 -1.55 24.67
C GLY A 168 42.13 -0.42 25.69
N GLU A 169 43.09 -0.63 26.56
CA GLU A 169 43.59 0.21 27.63
C GLU A 169 44.34 1.44 27.09
N ASP A 170 44.88 1.36 25.87
CA ASP A 170 45.62 2.47 25.24
C ASP A 170 44.90 3.09 24.02
N PRO A 171 45.14 4.40 23.76
CA PRO A 171 44.66 5.05 22.54
C PRO A 171 45.35 4.47 21.30
N GLY A 172 44.54 3.99 20.35
CA GLY A 172 45.04 3.41 19.08
C GLY A 172 45.14 1.90 19.08
N ASP A 173 44.87 1.25 20.22
CA ASP A 173 44.73 -0.19 20.29
C ASP A 173 43.69 -0.73 19.32
N GLN A 174 43.97 -1.93 18.80
CA GLN A 174 43.05 -2.63 17.92
C GLN A 174 41.80 -3.06 18.67
N TYR A 175 40.66 -2.98 17.99
CA TYR A 175 39.36 -3.42 18.46
C TYR A 175 38.62 -4.14 17.33
N GLY A 176 37.59 -4.91 17.67
CA GLY A 176 36.79 -5.64 16.71
C GLY A 176 35.35 -5.16 16.62
N ASP A 177 34.93 -4.70 15.46
CA ASP A 177 33.53 -4.48 15.11
C ASP A 177 32.78 -5.80 14.97
N GLY A 178 31.53 -5.81 15.43
CA GLY A 178 30.66 -6.96 15.35
C GLY A 178 30.06 -7.16 13.96
N GLY A 179 29.54 -8.36 13.74
CA GLY A 179 28.76 -8.74 12.57
C GLY A 179 29.57 -9.08 11.32
N GLY A 180 28.87 -9.25 10.21
CA GLY A 180 29.40 -10.00 9.07
C GLY A 180 29.51 -11.50 9.38
N ILE A 181 29.98 -12.30 8.42
CA ILE A 181 30.21 -13.74 8.66
C ILE A 181 31.37 -13.98 9.65
N ILE A 182 32.27 -13.01 9.77
CA ILE A 182 33.41 -12.97 10.66
C ILE A 182 33.40 -11.55 11.27
N GLY A 183 33.43 -11.44 12.59
CA GLY A 183 33.65 -10.15 13.26
C GLY A 183 35.02 -9.58 12.88
N THR A 184 35.26 -8.29 13.10
CA THR A 184 36.57 -7.70 12.78
C THR A 184 37.55 -7.84 13.96
N ASN A 185 38.80 -7.41 13.75
CA ASN A 185 40.03 -7.68 14.53
C ASN A 185 40.86 -8.87 14.00
N ASN A 186 42.19 -8.71 13.97
CA ASN A 186 43.14 -9.68 13.40
C ASN A 186 43.44 -10.86 14.32
N TYR A 187 43.23 -10.71 15.63
CA TYR A 187 43.69 -11.71 16.60
C TYR A 187 42.58 -12.67 17.05
N TYR A 188 41.35 -12.19 17.31
CA TYR A 188 40.30 -13.02 17.93
C TYR A 188 38.86 -12.78 17.44
N PRO A 189 38.57 -12.73 16.13
CA PRO A 189 37.19 -12.54 15.69
C PRO A 189 36.33 -13.78 15.94
N GLY A 190 35.06 -13.57 16.28
CA GLY A 190 34.06 -14.64 16.18
C GLY A 190 33.75 -14.94 14.70
N THR A 191 33.52 -16.21 14.35
CA THR A 191 33.21 -16.65 12.98
C THR A 191 31.87 -17.38 12.92
N GLN A 192 31.48 -17.94 11.77
CA GLN A 192 30.32 -18.82 11.66
C GLN A 192 30.52 -20.19 12.32
N ILE A 193 31.76 -20.61 12.57
CA ILE A 193 32.09 -21.99 12.97
C ILE A 193 32.86 -22.08 14.28
N SER A 194 33.42 -20.97 14.76
CA SER A 194 34.21 -20.91 15.99
C SER A 194 34.11 -19.54 16.65
N ALA A 195 34.23 -19.53 17.98
CA ALA A 195 34.48 -18.29 18.72
C ALA A 195 35.94 -17.84 18.58
N GLY A 196 36.16 -16.55 18.82
CA GLY A 196 37.51 -16.06 19.08
C GLY A 196 38.05 -16.68 20.38
N THR A 197 39.35 -16.55 20.61
CA THR A 197 40.03 -17.10 21.79
C THR A 197 39.31 -16.75 23.09
N ASN A 198 39.05 -17.75 23.93
CA ASN A 198 38.30 -17.67 25.20
C ASN A 198 36.81 -17.26 25.06
N GLY A 199 36.31 -17.06 23.84
CA GLY A 199 34.90 -16.83 23.56
C GLY A 199 34.14 -18.16 23.46
N THR A 200 32.81 -18.05 23.35
CA THR A 200 31.92 -19.22 23.21
C THR A 200 30.79 -18.94 22.23
N LEU A 201 29.93 -19.93 22.01
CA LEU A 201 28.68 -19.72 21.29
C LEU A 201 27.83 -18.71 22.07
N GLY A 202 27.45 -17.60 21.44
CA GLY A 202 26.62 -16.57 22.05
C GLY A 202 27.38 -15.51 22.87
N ALA A 203 28.57 -15.80 23.38
CA ALA A 203 29.27 -14.90 24.29
C ALA A 203 30.72 -14.64 23.93
N GLY A 204 31.13 -13.37 24.04
CA GLY A 204 32.51 -12.94 23.91
C GLY A 204 33.34 -13.22 25.16
N ALA A 205 34.66 -13.27 24.97
CA ALA A 205 35.62 -13.55 26.01
C ALA A 205 35.78 -12.39 27.00
N SER A 206 36.14 -12.70 28.26
CA SER A 206 36.49 -11.69 29.26
C SER A 206 38.00 -11.69 29.52
N THR A 207 38.57 -10.54 29.88
CA THR A 207 40.03 -10.37 30.09
C THR A 207 40.52 -10.94 31.44
N GLY A 208 39.60 -11.24 32.36
CA GLY A 208 39.95 -11.62 33.73
C GLY A 208 40.37 -10.38 34.53
N ASN A 209 41.64 -10.33 34.94
CA ASN A 209 42.26 -9.20 35.63
C ASN A 209 43.20 -8.39 34.71
N GLY A 210 43.28 -8.74 33.43
CA GLY A 210 44.10 -8.01 32.46
C GLY A 210 43.41 -6.73 31.98
N ASP A 211 44.20 -5.68 31.78
CA ASP A 211 43.73 -4.36 31.38
C ASP A 211 43.34 -4.39 29.90
N GLY A 212 42.18 -3.82 29.58
CA GLY A 212 41.70 -3.76 28.19
C GLY A 212 40.28 -4.29 27.97
N GLY A 213 40.10 -4.92 26.81
CA GLY A 213 38.80 -5.09 26.15
C GLY A 213 38.24 -6.51 26.16
N GLY A 214 37.00 -6.66 26.64
CA GLY A 214 36.22 -7.88 26.47
C GLY A 214 35.72 -8.07 25.03
N GLY A 215 35.57 -9.32 24.58
CA GLY A 215 35.06 -9.65 23.25
C GLY A 215 33.57 -9.36 23.09
N GLY A 216 33.14 -9.04 21.87
CA GLY A 216 31.73 -8.79 21.54
C GLY A 216 30.89 -10.07 21.47
N GLY A 217 29.61 -9.99 21.85
CA GLY A 217 28.65 -11.08 21.69
C GLY A 217 28.33 -11.36 20.21
N GLY A 218 27.94 -12.58 19.86
CA GLY A 218 27.62 -12.92 18.48
C GLY A 218 26.99 -14.30 18.32
N TYR A 219 26.95 -14.82 17.09
CA TYR A 219 26.64 -16.23 16.89
C TYR A 219 27.67 -17.07 17.62
N TYR A 220 28.93 -16.83 17.27
CA TYR A 220 30.06 -17.03 18.16
C TYR A 220 30.62 -15.67 18.56
N GLY A 221 30.94 -15.53 19.85
CA GLY A 221 31.50 -14.29 20.37
C GLY A 221 32.93 -14.07 19.93
N GLY A 222 33.34 -12.80 19.92
CA GLY A 222 34.72 -12.41 19.76
C GLY A 222 35.55 -12.79 20.98
N GLY A 223 36.84 -12.97 20.78
CA GLY A 223 37.78 -13.36 21.82
C GLY A 223 38.58 -12.18 22.37
N THR A 224 39.39 -12.47 23.38
CA THR A 224 40.39 -11.59 23.97
C THR A 224 41.43 -12.42 24.71
N THR A 225 42.58 -11.84 25.04
CA THR A 225 43.53 -12.46 25.96
C THR A 225 43.00 -12.38 27.38
N SER A 226 43.16 -13.47 28.15
CA SER A 226 42.74 -13.53 29.55
C SER A 226 43.97 -13.61 30.44
N SER A 227 44.03 -12.78 31.47
CA SER A 227 45.11 -12.75 32.47
C SER A 227 44.54 -12.85 33.88
N THR A 228 45.27 -13.50 34.79
CA THR A 228 44.99 -13.46 36.23
C THR A 228 45.79 -12.37 36.95
N THR A 229 46.74 -11.73 36.25
CA THR A 229 47.62 -10.68 36.77
C THR A 229 46.99 -9.32 36.51
N VAL A 230 46.79 -8.55 37.59
CA VAL A 230 46.35 -7.14 37.51
C VAL A 230 47.42 -6.31 36.83
N GLY A 231 47.04 -5.46 35.87
CA GLY A 231 47.99 -4.62 35.14
C GLY A 231 48.65 -5.30 33.94
N ALA A 232 48.13 -6.45 33.49
CA ALA A 232 48.64 -7.11 32.29
C ALA A 232 47.83 -6.68 31.07
N ASP A 233 48.52 -6.17 30.06
CA ASP A 233 47.94 -5.64 28.82
C ASP A 233 47.21 -6.74 28.02
N THR A 234 45.96 -6.48 27.63
CA THR A 234 45.12 -7.42 26.87
C THR A 234 44.59 -6.88 25.56
N GLN A 235 44.85 -5.61 25.24
CA GLN A 235 44.35 -4.92 24.04
C GLN A 235 42.81 -4.92 23.96
N GLY A 236 42.26 -4.45 22.84
CA GLY A 236 40.83 -4.51 22.57
C GLY A 236 40.33 -5.89 22.15
N GLY A 237 39.09 -6.19 22.53
CA GLY A 237 38.43 -7.45 22.21
C GLY A 237 38.03 -7.57 20.73
N GLY A 238 37.93 -8.79 20.24
CA GLY A 238 37.38 -9.09 18.91
C GLY A 238 35.86 -8.90 18.83
N GLY A 239 35.34 -8.66 17.63
CA GLY A 239 33.90 -8.57 17.40
C GLY A 239 33.25 -9.95 17.29
N GLY A 240 32.00 -10.07 17.71
CA GLY A 240 31.22 -11.30 17.51
C GLY A 240 30.69 -11.42 16.07
N SER A 241 30.50 -12.64 15.58
CA SER A 241 29.93 -12.87 14.25
C SER A 241 28.41 -12.64 14.23
N SER A 242 27.88 -12.24 13.07
CA SER A 242 26.44 -12.35 12.80
C SER A 242 26.06 -13.80 12.49
N PHE A 243 24.77 -14.09 12.37
CA PHE A 243 24.27 -15.38 11.85
C PHE A 243 22.91 -15.20 11.21
N ILE A 244 22.66 -16.01 10.19
CA ILE A 244 21.38 -16.10 9.51
C ILE A 244 21.01 -17.58 9.48
N GLY A 245 19.85 -17.91 10.04
CA GLY A 245 19.28 -19.24 9.95
C GLY A 245 18.66 -19.50 8.58
N LYS A 246 17.57 -20.28 8.54
CA LYS A 246 16.82 -20.53 7.30
C LYS A 246 15.89 -19.35 6.99
N LEU A 247 16.46 -18.20 6.64
CA LEU A 247 15.75 -16.97 6.25
C LEU A 247 15.91 -16.70 4.75
N ALA A 248 14.88 -16.15 4.12
CA ALA A 248 14.95 -15.67 2.74
C ALA A 248 15.52 -14.24 2.70
N ASN A 249 16.02 -13.80 1.52
CA ASN A 249 16.47 -12.42 1.28
C ASN A 249 17.40 -11.87 2.38
N ALA A 250 18.31 -12.73 2.84
CA ALA A 250 19.04 -12.50 4.07
C ALA A 250 20.47 -12.01 3.82
N GLN A 251 20.95 -11.13 4.71
CA GLN A 251 22.21 -10.42 4.56
C GLN A 251 22.77 -10.03 5.92
N THR A 252 24.09 -10.07 6.05
CA THR A 252 24.82 -9.51 7.20
C THR A 252 25.76 -8.40 6.73
N ILE A 253 25.94 -7.36 7.55
CA ILE A 253 26.92 -6.29 7.32
C ILE A 253 27.77 -6.13 8.59
N ALA A 254 29.08 -6.00 8.43
CA ALA A 254 30.01 -5.77 9.54
C ALA A 254 29.91 -4.33 10.08
N GLY A 255 30.23 -4.13 11.36
CA GLY A 255 30.11 -2.84 12.06
C GLY A 255 31.04 -1.73 11.53
N ASN A 256 32.05 -2.07 10.74
CA ASN A 256 32.91 -1.09 10.07
C ASN A 256 32.39 -0.65 8.69
N SER A 257 31.24 -1.14 8.25
CA SER A 257 30.67 -0.90 6.93
C SER A 257 29.38 -0.09 7.02
N THR A 258 29.03 0.59 5.92
CA THR A 258 27.76 1.32 5.80
C THR A 258 26.58 0.34 5.84
N MET A 259 25.61 0.61 6.71
CA MET A 259 24.42 -0.20 6.94
C MET A 259 23.17 0.69 7.10
N PRO A 260 21.95 0.12 6.99
CA PRO A 260 20.73 0.85 7.33
C PRO A 260 20.74 1.33 8.78
N SER A 261 20.21 2.52 9.04
CA SER A 261 20.04 3.02 10.41
C SER A 261 18.69 2.58 11.01
N PRO A 262 18.62 2.20 12.29
CA PRO A 262 17.34 1.89 12.96
C PRO A 262 16.32 3.03 12.88
N THR A 263 16.79 4.28 12.81
CA THR A 263 15.96 5.50 12.76
C THR A 263 15.71 6.01 11.34
N GLY A 264 16.17 5.29 10.30
CA GLY A 264 16.05 5.67 8.90
C GLY A 264 17.35 6.27 8.32
N GLY A 265 17.56 6.10 7.01
CA GLY A 265 18.81 6.45 6.34
C GLY A 265 19.90 5.38 6.50
N THR A 266 21.16 5.80 6.45
CA THR A 266 22.34 4.93 6.59
C THR A 266 23.29 5.42 7.69
N GLN A 267 24.09 4.50 8.23
CA GLN A 267 25.13 4.76 9.23
C GLN A 267 26.31 3.80 9.05
N VAL A 268 27.47 4.09 9.66
CA VAL A 268 28.60 3.15 9.70
C VAL A 268 28.69 2.53 11.08
N GLY A 269 28.25 1.27 11.20
CA GLY A 269 28.17 0.56 12.47
C GLY A 269 27.03 1.02 13.36
N GLN A 270 26.57 0.14 14.26
CA GLN A 270 25.69 0.53 15.35
C GLN A 270 26.49 1.05 16.54
N LEU A 271 26.16 2.27 16.95
CA LEU A 271 26.64 2.92 18.18
C LEU A 271 25.58 2.77 19.27
N GLY A 272 26.03 2.79 20.53
CA GLY A 272 25.23 2.55 21.71
C GLY A 272 24.70 1.12 21.79
N ASN A 273 23.50 1.00 22.35
CA ASN A 273 22.80 -0.26 22.43
C ASN A 273 22.43 -0.78 21.03
N GLY A 274 22.19 -2.08 20.96
CA GLY A 274 21.61 -2.69 19.79
C GLY A 274 20.17 -2.22 19.53
N SER A 275 19.62 -2.66 18.41
CA SER A 275 18.21 -2.42 18.06
C SER A 275 17.69 -3.61 17.25
N ALA A 276 16.38 -3.78 17.19
CA ALA A 276 15.75 -4.69 16.25
C ALA A 276 14.46 -4.11 15.70
N LYS A 277 14.12 -4.53 14.48
CA LYS A 277 12.89 -4.14 13.79
C LYS A 277 12.27 -5.37 13.14
N ILE A 278 10.96 -5.48 13.28
CA ILE A 278 10.15 -6.47 12.58
C ILE A 278 9.19 -5.69 11.71
N THR A 279 9.15 -5.99 10.41
CA THR A 279 8.26 -5.32 9.46
C THR A 279 7.41 -6.37 8.75
N LEU A 280 6.09 -6.25 8.79
CA LEU A 280 5.19 -7.10 8.02
C LEU A 280 5.26 -6.66 6.55
N LEU A 281 5.79 -7.52 5.68
CA LEU A 281 5.92 -7.24 4.25
C LEU A 281 4.64 -7.60 3.50
N THR A 282 4.14 -8.81 3.73
CA THR A 282 2.94 -9.32 3.06
C THR A 282 2.10 -10.15 4.02
N VAL A 283 0.78 -10.04 3.92
CA VAL A 283 -0.13 -10.91 4.66
C VAL A 283 -0.48 -12.12 3.79
N VAL A 284 -0.19 -13.31 4.29
CA VAL A 284 -0.76 -14.54 3.73
C VAL A 284 -2.15 -14.66 4.35
N ASN A 285 -3.16 -14.25 3.59
CA ASN A 285 -4.56 -14.31 4.02
C ASN A 285 -4.98 -15.76 4.29
N VAL A 286 -4.85 -16.24 5.53
CA VAL A 286 -5.35 -17.58 5.92
C VAL A 286 -6.81 -17.61 6.30
N ASN A 287 -7.50 -16.46 6.36
CA ASN A 287 -8.93 -16.40 6.55
C ASN A 287 -9.51 -15.27 5.70
N GLN A 288 -9.69 -15.52 4.40
CA GLN A 288 -10.85 -14.90 3.78
C GLN A 288 -12.07 -15.43 4.55
N HIS A 289 -12.70 -14.59 5.36
CA HIS A 289 -14.15 -14.76 5.47
C HIS A 289 -14.68 -14.44 4.08
N THR A 290 -14.79 -15.46 3.23
CA THR A 290 -15.69 -15.40 2.10
C THR A 290 -17.09 -15.39 2.71
N THR A 291 -17.62 -14.19 2.95
CA THR A 291 -19.06 -14.04 2.81
C THR A 291 -19.34 -14.52 1.41
N LYS A 292 -20.14 -15.59 1.27
CA LYS A 292 -20.66 -16.01 -0.02
C LYS A 292 -21.56 -14.89 -0.52
N VAL A 293 -20.98 -13.90 -1.18
CA VAL A 293 -21.70 -12.98 -2.02
C VAL A 293 -22.03 -13.80 -3.27
N VAL A 294 -23.21 -14.43 -3.26
CA VAL A 294 -23.81 -14.89 -4.51
C VAL A 294 -24.30 -13.64 -5.22
N GLY A 295 -23.43 -13.06 -6.03
CA GLY A 295 -23.76 -12.00 -6.95
C GLY A 295 -23.14 -12.34 -8.29
N THR A 296 -23.97 -12.52 -9.31
CA THR A 296 -23.51 -12.44 -10.69
C THR A 296 -23.25 -10.97 -10.99
N PHE A 297 -21.98 -10.61 -11.24
CA PHE A 297 -21.68 -9.39 -12.00
C PHE A 297 -22.02 -9.71 -13.45
N GLU A 298 -23.31 -9.70 -13.77
CA GLU A 298 -23.69 -9.56 -15.17
C GLU A 298 -23.16 -8.19 -15.59
N ALA A 299 -22.31 -8.15 -16.62
CA ALA A 299 -22.01 -6.90 -17.29
C ALA A 299 -23.35 -6.22 -17.57
N THR A 300 -23.58 -5.03 -17.02
CA THR A 300 -24.81 -4.29 -17.26
C THR A 300 -24.88 -4.03 -18.76
N THR A 301 -25.65 -4.87 -19.45
CA THR A 301 -25.92 -4.72 -20.88
C THR A 301 -27.00 -3.67 -20.98
N LEU A 302 -26.72 -2.58 -21.69
CA LEU A 302 -27.73 -1.59 -22.01
C LEU A 302 -28.77 -2.27 -22.91
N ASN A 303 -29.95 -2.58 -22.36
CA ASN A 303 -31.04 -3.24 -23.05
C ASN A 303 -32.26 -2.30 -23.04
N VAL A 304 -32.50 -1.68 -24.19
CA VAL A 304 -33.58 -0.69 -24.38
C VAL A 304 -34.34 -1.03 -25.64
N ALA A 305 -35.67 -1.02 -25.56
CA ALA A 305 -36.57 -1.26 -26.68
C ALA A 305 -37.51 -0.06 -26.87
N LEU A 306 -37.74 0.30 -28.13
CA LEU A 306 -38.72 1.28 -28.56
C LEU A 306 -39.48 0.71 -29.77
N PRO A 307 -40.74 1.12 -30.02
CA PRO A 307 -41.44 0.78 -31.25
C PRO A 307 -40.65 1.22 -32.47
N ALA A 308 -40.53 0.34 -33.47
CA ALA A 308 -39.85 0.67 -34.73
C ALA A 308 -40.59 1.76 -35.52
N THR A 309 -41.91 1.87 -35.34
CA THR A 309 -42.76 2.90 -35.95
C THR A 309 -43.78 3.40 -34.93
N SER A 310 -44.16 4.67 -35.07
CA SER A 310 -45.30 5.28 -34.39
C SER A 310 -46.10 6.07 -35.40
N SER A 311 -47.42 6.08 -35.24
CA SER A 311 -48.33 6.83 -36.09
C SER A 311 -48.80 8.10 -35.40
N PHE A 312 -48.97 9.16 -36.18
CA PHE A 312 -49.66 10.36 -35.75
C PHE A 312 -50.63 10.83 -36.83
N LEU A 313 -51.71 11.46 -36.38
CA LEU A 313 -52.72 12.07 -37.20
C LEU A 313 -52.82 13.54 -36.84
N TYR A 314 -52.70 14.40 -37.84
CA TYR A 314 -52.98 15.81 -37.70
C TYR A 314 -54.27 16.14 -38.45
N ASN A 315 -55.27 16.64 -37.71
CA ASN A 315 -56.50 17.12 -38.28
C ASN A 315 -56.45 18.66 -38.39
N PRO A 316 -56.26 19.21 -39.60
CA PRO A 316 -56.16 20.66 -39.78
C PRO A 316 -57.45 21.41 -39.48
N ASN A 317 -58.62 20.75 -39.56
CA ASN A 317 -59.93 21.41 -39.41
C ASN A 317 -60.19 21.82 -37.96
N ASN A 318 -59.74 21.02 -37.00
CA ASN A 318 -59.88 21.28 -35.57
C ASN A 318 -58.52 21.50 -34.88
N ARG A 319 -57.43 21.54 -35.66
CA ARG A 319 -56.04 21.77 -35.19
C ARG A 319 -55.58 20.74 -34.17
N GLN A 320 -56.17 19.54 -34.20
CA GLN A 320 -55.81 18.49 -33.26
C GLN A 320 -54.71 17.62 -33.84
N PHE A 321 -53.63 17.51 -33.08
CA PHE A 321 -52.60 16.53 -33.29
C PHE A 321 -52.80 15.36 -32.31
N THR A 322 -52.96 14.16 -32.85
CA THR A 322 -53.04 12.92 -32.06
C THR A 322 -51.88 12.04 -32.47
N ALA A 323 -51.08 11.58 -31.51
CA ALA A 323 -50.00 10.64 -31.77
C ALA A 323 -50.08 9.46 -30.83
N GLN A 324 -49.69 8.29 -31.33
CA GLN A 324 -49.52 7.11 -30.53
C GLN A 324 -48.33 7.29 -29.58
N ASN A 325 -48.51 6.90 -28.32
CA ASN A 325 -47.42 6.88 -27.35
C ASN A 325 -46.40 5.82 -27.75
N MET A 326 -45.12 6.18 -27.66
CA MET A 326 -44.00 5.28 -27.84
C MET A 326 -43.56 4.79 -26.46
N ALA A 327 -43.76 3.51 -26.21
CA ALA A 327 -43.29 2.84 -25.01
C ALA A 327 -41.77 2.64 -25.08
N VAL A 328 -41.03 3.32 -24.22
CA VAL A 328 -39.58 3.12 -24.07
C VAL A 328 -39.38 2.19 -22.89
N THR A 329 -38.98 0.96 -23.20
CA THR A 329 -38.78 -0.08 -22.18
C THR A 329 -37.29 -0.26 -21.94
N SER A 330 -36.86 -0.17 -20.69
CA SER A 330 -35.51 -0.51 -20.27
C SER A 330 -35.55 -1.81 -19.46
N ASP A 331 -34.89 -2.85 -19.97
CA ASP A 331 -34.62 -4.09 -19.24
C ASP A 331 -33.22 -4.07 -18.59
N THR A 332 -32.56 -2.92 -18.62
CA THR A 332 -31.23 -2.71 -18.02
C THR A 332 -31.30 -2.86 -16.49
N ASN A 333 -30.30 -3.54 -15.93
CA ASN A 333 -30.16 -3.74 -14.48
C ASN A 333 -29.63 -2.49 -13.72
N ALA A 334 -29.49 -1.35 -14.39
CA ALA A 334 -29.10 -0.05 -13.83
C ALA A 334 -29.99 1.07 -14.41
N PRO A 335 -30.21 2.19 -13.68
CA PRO A 335 -30.90 3.35 -14.23
C PRO A 335 -30.19 3.86 -15.49
N ILE A 336 -30.97 4.35 -16.45
CA ILE A 336 -30.44 4.87 -17.72
C ILE A 336 -30.99 6.26 -18.01
N TYR A 337 -30.16 7.14 -18.55
CA TYR A 337 -30.66 8.38 -19.12
C TYR A 337 -31.25 8.14 -20.51
N MET A 338 -32.25 8.95 -20.87
CA MET A 338 -32.79 9.04 -22.22
C MET A 338 -32.62 10.47 -22.73
N LYS A 339 -31.99 10.61 -23.89
CA LYS A 339 -31.75 11.90 -24.54
C LYS A 339 -32.26 11.87 -25.98
N LEU A 340 -32.94 12.92 -26.41
CA LEU A 340 -33.23 13.12 -27.84
C LEU A 340 -31.92 13.53 -28.51
N SER A 341 -31.43 12.74 -29.46
CA SER A 341 -30.23 13.10 -30.23
C SER A 341 -30.62 14.02 -31.38
N SER A 342 -31.53 13.57 -32.24
CA SER A 342 -31.99 14.32 -33.42
C SER A 342 -33.39 13.89 -33.88
N ILE A 343 -34.02 14.77 -34.65
CA ILE A 343 -35.23 14.48 -35.44
C ILE A 343 -34.92 14.90 -36.87
N GLY A 344 -35.23 14.05 -37.85
CA GLY A 344 -35.07 14.34 -39.27
C GLY A 344 -36.31 13.96 -40.07
N VAL A 345 -36.50 14.56 -41.23
CA VAL A 345 -37.49 14.10 -42.21
C VAL A 345 -36.89 12.90 -42.95
N ALA A 346 -37.64 11.80 -43.04
CA ALA A 346 -37.16 10.58 -43.66
C ALA A 346 -37.12 10.69 -45.20
N ASP A 347 -36.25 9.93 -45.85
CA ASP A 347 -36.05 10.04 -47.30
C ASP A 347 -37.29 9.64 -48.10
N GLU A 348 -38.05 8.67 -47.58
CA GLU A 348 -39.31 8.16 -48.09
C GLU A 348 -40.51 9.10 -47.87
N SER A 349 -40.33 10.17 -47.08
CA SER A 349 -41.37 11.16 -46.85
C SER A 349 -41.75 11.88 -48.15
N THR A 350 -43.04 11.90 -48.49
CA THR A 350 -43.54 12.62 -49.67
C THR A 350 -43.79 14.11 -49.38
N TRP A 351 -43.86 14.49 -48.11
CA TRP A 351 -43.80 15.87 -47.63
C TRP A 351 -42.43 16.13 -46.98
N LYS A 352 -41.65 17.08 -47.54
CA LYS A 352 -40.28 17.39 -47.08
C LYS A 352 -40.14 18.84 -46.55
N PRO A 353 -40.76 19.17 -45.41
CA PRO A 353 -40.62 20.48 -44.80
C PRO A 353 -39.23 20.65 -44.15
N SER A 354 -38.79 21.89 -44.01
CA SER A 354 -37.70 22.25 -43.09
C SER A 354 -38.20 22.17 -41.66
N LEU A 355 -37.37 21.62 -40.77
CA LEU A 355 -37.68 21.57 -39.34
C LEU A 355 -37.26 22.89 -38.67
N THR A 356 -38.25 23.68 -38.27
CA THR A 356 -38.04 25.00 -37.66
C THR A 356 -38.36 24.99 -36.17
N ALA A 357 -37.89 26.01 -35.46
CA ALA A 357 -38.17 26.14 -34.03
C ALA A 357 -39.67 26.42 -33.82
N PRO A 358 -40.30 25.87 -32.76
CA PRO A 358 -41.70 26.13 -32.46
C PRO A 358 -41.98 27.62 -32.16
N THR A 359 -40.94 28.39 -31.83
CA THR A 359 -40.98 29.84 -31.55
C THR A 359 -40.77 30.71 -32.79
N THR A 360 -40.50 30.12 -33.95
CA THR A 360 -40.37 30.86 -35.22
C THR A 360 -41.67 31.60 -35.59
N TYR A 361 -42.80 31.06 -35.17
CA TYR A 361 -44.13 31.67 -35.32
C TYR A 361 -44.85 31.69 -33.96
N SER A 362 -45.65 32.72 -33.70
CA SER A 362 -46.63 32.70 -32.61
C SER A 362 -47.71 31.63 -32.84
N GLU A 363 -48.48 31.26 -31.82
CA GLU A 363 -49.59 30.30 -31.97
C GLU A 363 -50.59 30.75 -33.05
N GLU A 364 -50.90 32.04 -33.10
CA GLU A 364 -51.77 32.61 -34.13
C GLU A 364 -51.13 32.53 -35.53
N GLN A 365 -49.84 32.83 -35.64
CA GLN A 365 -49.12 32.74 -36.90
C GLN A 365 -49.03 31.30 -37.41
N TRP A 366 -48.74 30.33 -36.53
CA TRP A 366 -48.79 28.90 -36.87
C TRP A 366 -50.14 28.54 -37.48
N ASN A 367 -51.24 28.94 -36.83
CA ASN A 367 -52.60 28.63 -37.30
C ASN A 367 -52.93 29.24 -38.68
N ASN A 368 -52.29 30.37 -39.02
CA ASN A 368 -52.57 31.16 -40.21
C ASN A 368 -51.49 31.01 -41.31
N LEU A 369 -50.57 30.05 -41.20
CA LEU A 369 -49.61 29.79 -42.27
C LEU A 369 -50.33 29.41 -43.58
N THR A 370 -49.91 30.03 -44.67
CA THR A 370 -50.39 29.67 -46.01
C THR A 370 -49.99 28.23 -46.36
N LYS A 371 -50.61 27.66 -47.40
CA LYS A 371 -50.24 26.33 -47.90
C LYS A 371 -48.74 26.24 -48.23
N VAL A 372 -48.18 27.26 -48.89
CA VAL A 372 -46.75 27.30 -49.24
C VAL A 372 -45.87 27.32 -47.99
N GLN A 373 -46.22 28.12 -46.98
CA GLN A 373 -45.46 28.18 -45.73
C GLN A 373 -45.57 26.90 -44.90
N THR A 374 -46.76 26.29 -44.85
CA THR A 374 -47.00 25.01 -44.19
C THR A 374 -46.22 23.89 -44.89
N GLU A 375 -46.25 23.85 -46.22
CA GLU A 375 -45.47 22.88 -47.00
C GLU A 375 -43.96 23.01 -46.73
N ALA A 376 -43.48 24.23 -46.51
CA ALA A 376 -42.07 24.51 -46.29
C ALA A 376 -41.59 24.35 -44.84
N ASN A 377 -42.44 24.52 -43.83
CA ASN A 377 -42.00 24.60 -42.43
C ASN A 377 -42.93 23.86 -41.47
N VAL A 378 -42.34 23.02 -40.62
CA VAL A 378 -43.00 22.40 -39.48
C VAL A 378 -42.06 22.39 -38.29
N ALA A 379 -42.59 22.41 -37.07
CA ALA A 379 -41.81 22.10 -35.88
C ALA A 379 -42.17 20.68 -35.40
N LEU A 380 -41.18 19.80 -35.32
CA LEU A 380 -41.33 18.44 -34.79
C LEU A 380 -40.63 18.33 -33.44
N GLY A 381 -41.24 17.57 -32.54
CA GLY A 381 -40.70 17.36 -31.20
C GLY A 381 -41.16 16.06 -30.58
N VAL A 382 -40.79 15.87 -29.32
CA VAL A 382 -41.18 14.76 -28.48
C VAL A 382 -41.47 15.28 -27.07
N SER A 383 -42.53 14.78 -26.46
CA SER A 383 -42.88 15.03 -25.07
C SER A 383 -42.85 13.74 -24.28
N ALA A 384 -42.27 13.77 -23.08
CA ALA A 384 -42.37 12.67 -22.14
C ALA A 384 -43.68 12.77 -21.34
N LEU A 385 -44.32 11.63 -21.13
CA LEU A 385 -45.46 11.54 -20.22
C LEU A 385 -44.93 11.37 -18.80
N GLU A 386 -45.45 12.17 -17.88
CA GLU A 386 -45.14 12.06 -16.45
C GLU A 386 -45.55 10.68 -15.91
N GLY A 387 -44.77 10.17 -14.96
CA GLY A 387 -45.00 8.86 -14.40
C GLY A 387 -43.97 8.47 -13.34
N SER A 388 -44.31 7.47 -12.52
CA SER A 388 -43.47 7.00 -11.41
C SER A 388 -42.20 6.25 -11.84
N ASN A 389 -42.13 5.82 -13.11
CA ASN A 389 -41.00 5.10 -13.68
C ASN A 389 -39.82 6.00 -14.08
N TRP A 390 -40.00 7.32 -14.07
CA TRP A 390 -38.89 8.25 -14.08
C TRP A 390 -38.23 8.29 -12.70
N LEU A 391 -36.91 8.11 -12.63
CA LEU A 391 -36.15 8.08 -11.38
C LEU A 391 -36.22 9.42 -10.64
N ARG A 392 -36.15 10.53 -11.38
CA ARG A 392 -36.18 11.91 -10.86
C ARG A 392 -37.34 12.75 -11.43
N GLY A 393 -38.33 12.10 -12.05
CA GLY A 393 -39.33 12.77 -12.89
C GLY A 393 -38.80 13.08 -14.30
N VAL A 394 -39.64 13.69 -15.14
CA VAL A 394 -39.22 14.24 -16.44
C VAL A 394 -38.37 15.49 -16.20
N GLU A 395 -37.16 15.53 -16.74
CA GLU A 395 -36.24 16.65 -16.59
C GLU A 395 -36.53 17.77 -17.59
N ASN A 396 -36.73 17.42 -18.86
CA ASN A 396 -37.12 18.35 -19.90
C ASN A 396 -38.27 17.75 -20.73
N ASN A 397 -39.37 18.49 -20.80
CA ASN A 397 -40.55 18.09 -21.58
C ASN A 397 -40.74 19.00 -22.80
N GLY A 398 -41.35 18.46 -23.87
CA GLY A 398 -41.57 19.21 -25.12
C GLY A 398 -40.26 19.61 -25.81
N LEU A 399 -39.38 18.63 -26.03
CA LEU A 399 -38.13 18.82 -26.77
C LEU A 399 -38.41 18.89 -28.27
N TRP A 400 -37.78 19.82 -28.97
CA TRP A 400 -37.97 20.02 -30.41
C TRP A 400 -36.71 19.65 -31.18
N SER A 401 -36.84 19.43 -32.47
CA SER A 401 -35.71 19.15 -33.38
C SER A 401 -34.60 20.21 -33.30
N THR A 402 -34.97 21.44 -32.95
CA THR A 402 -34.07 22.61 -32.81
C THR A 402 -33.65 22.90 -31.37
N SER A 403 -34.02 22.06 -30.39
CA SER A 403 -33.59 22.27 -28.99
C SER A 403 -32.07 22.19 -28.87
N PRO A 404 -31.42 23.04 -28.04
CA PRO A 404 -29.98 22.95 -27.77
C PRO A 404 -29.58 21.62 -27.10
N ASP A 405 -28.39 21.08 -27.41
CA ASP A 405 -27.97 19.76 -26.94
C ASP A 405 -27.91 19.61 -25.41
N ASN A 406 -27.61 20.70 -24.69
CA ASN A 406 -27.53 20.73 -23.23
C ASN A 406 -28.89 20.57 -22.52
N VAL A 407 -30.01 20.68 -23.25
CA VAL A 407 -31.37 20.51 -22.70
C VAL A 407 -32.09 19.28 -23.26
N LYS A 408 -31.45 18.47 -24.12
CA LYS A 408 -32.13 17.33 -24.79
C LYS A 408 -32.29 16.07 -23.92
N LYS A 409 -31.92 16.10 -22.64
CA LYS A 409 -32.14 14.97 -21.72
C LYS A 409 -33.61 14.97 -21.27
N LEU A 410 -34.38 13.95 -21.67
CA LEU A 410 -35.78 13.83 -21.27
C LEU A 410 -35.89 13.48 -19.78
N GLY A 411 -35.00 12.60 -19.31
CA GLY A 411 -34.94 12.19 -17.91
C GLY A 411 -34.18 10.87 -17.75
N VAL A 412 -34.29 10.30 -16.56
CA VAL A 412 -33.66 9.02 -16.19
C VAL A 412 -34.73 7.98 -15.90
N LEU A 413 -34.67 6.84 -16.57
CA LEU A 413 -35.57 5.70 -16.36
C LEU A 413 -35.06 4.87 -15.19
N ARG A 414 -35.98 4.33 -14.38
CA ARG A 414 -35.65 3.33 -13.35
C ARG A 414 -35.20 2.01 -14.00
N THR A 415 -34.53 1.18 -13.21
CA THR A 415 -34.20 -0.20 -13.59
C THR A 415 -35.46 -0.99 -13.97
N LYS A 416 -35.38 -1.80 -15.03
CA LYS A 416 -36.48 -2.70 -15.46
C LYS A 416 -37.84 -2.00 -15.53
N SER A 417 -37.89 -0.86 -16.21
CA SER A 417 -39.06 0.02 -16.22
C SER A 417 -39.42 0.47 -17.62
N GLN A 418 -40.66 0.99 -17.76
CA GLN A 418 -41.17 1.53 -19.00
C GLN A 418 -41.65 2.96 -18.77
N VAL A 419 -41.31 3.85 -19.69
CA VAL A 419 -41.85 5.21 -19.77
C VAL A 419 -42.50 5.40 -21.13
N GLU A 420 -43.35 6.43 -21.26
CA GLU A 420 -43.98 6.76 -22.52
C GLU A 420 -43.52 8.14 -23.00
N VAL A 421 -43.18 8.21 -24.28
CA VAL A 421 -42.92 9.48 -24.96
C VAL A 421 -43.85 9.59 -26.16
N ARG A 422 -44.23 10.81 -26.53
CA ARG A 422 -45.17 11.06 -27.61
C ARG A 422 -44.59 12.11 -28.56
N PRO A 423 -44.59 11.87 -29.88
CA PRO A 423 -44.27 12.89 -30.86
C PRO A 423 -45.12 14.14 -30.67
N THR A 424 -44.62 15.29 -31.09
CA THR A 424 -45.36 16.56 -31.13
C THR A 424 -45.12 17.27 -32.45
N LEU A 425 -46.12 18.02 -32.90
CA LEU A 425 -46.09 18.77 -34.15
C LEU A 425 -46.68 20.17 -33.95
N LYS A 426 -46.03 21.18 -34.53
CA LYS A 426 -46.66 22.44 -34.93
C LYS A 426 -46.57 22.59 -36.43
N ALA A 427 -47.72 22.85 -37.05
CA ALA A 427 -47.85 23.07 -38.48
C ALA A 427 -49.04 24.01 -38.74
N GLY A 428 -49.08 24.58 -39.94
CA GLY A 428 -50.25 25.33 -40.39
C GLY A 428 -51.47 24.46 -40.63
N THR A 429 -52.61 25.13 -40.81
CA THR A 429 -53.90 24.48 -41.10
C THR A 429 -54.04 24.10 -42.58
N ALA A 430 -53.26 24.71 -43.47
CA ALA A 430 -53.27 24.41 -44.90
C ALA A 430 -52.28 23.28 -45.26
N VAL A 431 -52.56 22.05 -44.82
CA VAL A 431 -51.70 20.87 -45.06
C VAL A 431 -51.74 20.45 -46.53
N PRO A 432 -50.60 20.08 -47.15
CA PRO A 432 -50.59 19.54 -48.51
C PRO A 432 -51.42 18.26 -48.65
N MET A 433 -52.37 18.25 -49.59
CA MET A 433 -53.18 17.07 -49.90
C MET A 433 -52.33 15.94 -50.50
N GLY A 434 -52.59 14.71 -50.07
CA GLY A 434 -51.97 13.50 -50.63
C GLY A 434 -50.48 13.32 -50.30
N LYS A 435 -49.87 14.22 -49.51
CA LYS A 435 -48.50 14.06 -49.02
C LYS A 435 -48.49 13.49 -47.60
N ILE A 436 -47.45 12.73 -47.28
CA ILE A 436 -47.23 12.05 -46.00
C ILE A 436 -45.90 12.58 -45.45
N LEU A 437 -45.91 12.99 -44.19
CA LEU A 437 -44.71 13.33 -43.45
C LEU A 437 -44.21 12.12 -42.65
N THR A 438 -43.08 11.57 -43.06
CA THR A 438 -42.35 10.53 -42.32
C THR A 438 -41.14 11.15 -41.66
N SER A 439 -40.89 10.84 -40.39
CA SER A 439 -39.78 11.42 -39.62
C SER A 439 -39.04 10.36 -38.80
N ASN A 440 -37.72 10.54 -38.69
CA ASN A 440 -36.81 9.69 -37.95
C ASN A 440 -36.47 10.35 -36.61
N TYR A 441 -36.72 9.66 -35.51
CA TYR A 441 -36.33 10.08 -34.17
C TYR A 441 -35.13 9.26 -33.71
N VAL A 442 -34.05 9.94 -33.32
CA VAL A 442 -32.86 9.28 -32.78
C VAL A 442 -32.78 9.58 -31.30
N PHE A 443 -32.75 8.53 -30.48
CA PHE A 443 -32.55 8.62 -29.04
C PHE A 443 -31.20 8.05 -28.66
N GLU A 444 -30.56 8.71 -27.69
CA GLU A 444 -29.33 8.26 -27.06
C GLU A 444 -29.65 7.78 -25.64
N PHE A 445 -29.10 6.63 -25.27
CA PHE A 445 -29.23 6.04 -23.94
C PHE A 445 -27.86 5.75 -23.37
N GLY A 446 -27.70 5.94 -22.07
CA GLY A 446 -26.50 5.57 -21.35
C GLY A 446 -26.79 5.32 -19.88
N LEU A 447 -25.81 4.73 -19.18
CA LEU A 447 -25.90 4.52 -17.74
C LEU A 447 -25.86 5.88 -17.03
N GLU A 448 -26.68 6.03 -15.99
CA GLU A 448 -26.64 7.21 -15.10
C GLU A 448 -25.58 7.05 -14.00
#